data_AF-A0A233VFN1-F1
#
_entry.id   AF-A0A233VFN1-F1
#
_cell.length_a   1.000
_cell.length_b   1.000
_cell.length_c   1.000
_cell.angle_alpha   90.00
_cell.angle_beta   90.00
_cell.angle_gamma   90.00
#
_symmetry.space_group_name_H-M   'P 1'
#
loop_
_entity.id
_entity.type
_entity.pdbx_description
1 polymer ?
#
loop_
_entity_poly.entity_id
_entity_poly.type
_entity_poly.pdbx_seq_one_letter_code
_entity_poly.pdbx_strand_id
1 'polypeptide(L)' 'MALFGQNKTPEEKHDEKLQQFIKEYKLEDFDRKSSEEIFQASEVMTKSYFSALVKQNVIMIKQLNKLNENIEKLLDK' A
#
# COMPACT_ATOMS: atom_id res chain seq x y z
N MET A 1 31.33 26.44 8.12
CA MET A 1 31.01 25.55 9.26
C MET A 1 30.13 24.45 8.73
N ALA A 2 30.46 23.21 9.07
CA ALA A 2 29.93 21.99 8.45
C ALA A 2 28.39 21.94 8.49
N LEU A 3 27.80 21.60 7.34
CA LEU A 3 26.43 21.14 7.19
C LEU A 3 26.32 19.77 7.88
N PHE A 4 26.32 19.75 9.20
CA PHE A 4 25.97 18.55 9.95
C PHE A 4 24.49 18.28 9.68
N GLY A 5 24.25 17.30 8.81
CA GLY A 5 22.94 16.82 8.42
C GLY A 5 22.10 16.53 9.65
N GLN A 6 20.87 17.01 9.63
CA GLN A 6 19.82 16.55 10.52
C GLN A 6 19.64 15.05 10.27
N ASN A 7 20.35 14.23 11.04
CA ASN A 7 20.17 12.79 11.02
C ASN A 7 18.77 12.50 11.57
N LYS A 8 17.82 12.25 10.68
CA LYS A 8 16.46 11.80 11.02
C LYS A 8 16.53 10.65 12.03
N THR A 9 15.63 10.67 13.01
CA THR A 9 15.52 9.61 14.02
C THR A 9 15.15 8.28 13.34
N PRO A 10 15.43 7.13 13.98
CA PRO A 10 15.01 5.83 13.46
C PRO A 10 13.49 5.74 13.21
N GLU A 11 12.69 6.37 14.06
CA GLU A 11 11.23 6.44 13.92
C GLU A 11 10.81 7.27 12.72
N GLU A 12 11.40 8.45 12.51
CA GLU A 12 11.13 9.29 11.34
C GLU A 12 11.47 8.57 10.03
N LYS A 13 12.60 7.84 10.00
CA LYS A 13 12.99 7.03 8.84
C LYS A 13 12.03 5.87 8.59
N HIS A 14 11.51 5.26 9.65
CA HIS A 14 10.53 4.19 9.54
C HIS A 14 9.21 4.72 8.96
N ASP A 15 8.73 5.84 9.50
CA ASP A 15 7.48 6.46 9.05
C ASP A 15 7.56 6.90 7.59
N GLU A 16 8.69 7.48 7.16
CA GLU A 16 8.90 7.84 5.75
C GLU A 16 8.84 6.63 4.79
N LYS A 17 9.46 5.51 5.18
CA LYS A 17 9.42 4.28 4.39
C LYS A 17 8.00 3.72 4.30
N LEU A 18 7.26 3.74 5.41
CA LEU A 18 5.87 3.32 5.45
C LEU A 18 5.00 4.19 4.52
N GLN A 19 5.16 5.52 4.56
CA GLN A 19 4.42 6.43 3.67
C GLN A 19 4.76 6.20 2.19
N GLN A 20 6.05 6.01 1.86
CA GLN A 20 6.46 5.70 0.50
C GLN A 20 5.84 4.37 0.02
N PHE A 21 5.81 3.37 0.90
CA PHE A 21 5.24 2.06 0.62
C PHE A 21 3.73 2.12 0.36
N ILE A 22 2.98 2.83 1.20
CA ILE A 22 1.53 3.05 1.03
C ILE A 22 1.26 3.63 -0.36
N LYS A 23 2.02 4.64 -0.76
CA LYS A 23 1.88 5.29 -2.07
C LYS A 23 2.27 4.39 -3.24
N GLU A 24 3.35 3.63 -3.11
CA GLU A 24 3.82 2.72 -4.17
C GLU A 24 2.79 1.63 -4.47
N TYR A 25 2.19 1.09 -3.42
CA TYR A 25 1.26 -0.04 -3.49
C TYR A 25 -0.21 0.35 -3.48
N LYS A 26 -0.51 1.66 -3.44
CA LYS A 26 -1.85 2.23 -3.42
C LYS A 26 -2.72 1.73 -2.27
N LEU A 27 -2.17 1.79 -1.07
CA LEU A 27 -2.83 1.36 0.16
C LEU A 27 -3.47 2.55 0.90
N GLU A 28 -3.76 3.67 0.23
CA GLU A 28 -4.28 4.89 0.88
C GLU A 28 -5.64 4.68 1.55
N ASP A 29 -6.41 3.69 1.08
CA ASP A 29 -7.72 3.33 1.64
C ASP A 29 -7.62 2.41 2.88
N PHE A 30 -6.42 1.92 3.22
CA PHE A 30 -6.19 1.09 4.41
C PHE A 30 -5.90 1.95 5.63
N ASP A 31 -6.35 1.50 6.80
CA ASP A 31 -5.93 2.14 8.05
C ASP A 31 -4.40 1.99 8.26
N ARG A 32 -3.85 2.86 9.11
CA ARG A 32 -2.40 2.91 9.35
C ARG A 32 -1.86 1.58 9.88
N LYS A 33 -2.58 0.92 10.79
CA LYS A 33 -2.13 -0.33 11.41
C LYS A 33 -2.07 -1.45 10.37
N SER A 34 -3.11 -1.58 9.56
CA SER A 34 -3.18 -2.53 8.45
C SER A 34 -2.05 -2.30 7.45
N SER A 35 -1.76 -1.04 7.11
CA SER A 35 -0.64 -0.69 6.23
C SER A 35 0.72 -1.07 6.80
N GLU A 36 0.89 -0.92 8.11
CA GLU A 36 2.12 -1.25 8.83
C GLU A 36 2.34 -2.77 8.94
N GLU A 37 1.27 -3.55 9.17
CA GLU A 37 1.32 -5.02 9.11
C GLU A 37 1.71 -5.53 7.71
N ILE A 38 1.14 -4.94 6.64
CA ILE A 38 1.49 -5.27 5.26
C ILE A 38 2.96 -4.88 4.96
N PHE A 39 3.43 -3.73 5.47
CA PHE A 39 4.81 -3.29 5.32
C PHE A 39 5.79 -4.27 5.99
N GLN A 40 5.53 -4.67 7.24
CA GLN A 40 6.34 -5.67 7.94
C GLN A 40 6.37 -7.02 7.21
N ALA A 41 5.22 -7.47 6.69
CA ALA A 41 5.15 -8.68 5.88
C ALA A 41 5.98 -8.56 4.59
N SER A 42 6.08 -7.37 4.00
CA SER A 42 6.90 -7.12 2.82
C SER A 42 8.40 -7.20 3.09
N GLU A 43 8.85 -6.85 4.30
CA GLU A 43 10.28 -6.88 4.66
C GLU A 43 10.81 -8.31 4.84
N VAL A 44 9.94 -9.26 5.18
CA VAL A 44 10.30 -10.68 5.36
C VAL A 44 10.10 -11.53 4.10
N MET A 45 9.38 -11.02 3.09
CA MET A 45 9.15 -11.69 1.82
C MET A 45 10.14 -11.24 0.73
N THR A 46 10.33 -12.05 -0.31
CA THR A 46 11.06 -11.57 -1.48
C THR A 46 10.27 -10.43 -2.15
N LYS A 47 10.96 -9.34 -2.52
CA LYS A 47 10.33 -8.18 -3.18
C LYS A 47 9.48 -8.59 -4.40
N SER A 48 9.96 -9.56 -5.17
CA SER A 48 9.25 -10.07 -6.35
C SER A 48 7.92 -10.76 -6.01
N TYR A 49 7.92 -11.62 -4.98
CA TYR A 49 6.71 -12.33 -4.54
C TYR A 49 5.68 -11.37 -3.94
N PHE A 50 6.13 -10.48 -3.05
CA PHE A 50 5.27 -9.46 -2.45
C PHE A 50 4.63 -8.56 -3.50
N SER A 51 5.44 -8.05 -4.44
CA SER A 51 4.96 -7.19 -5.54
C SER A 51 3.92 -7.91 -6.42
N ALA A 52 4.11 -9.19 -6.71
CA ALA A 52 3.16 -9.98 -7.49
C ALA A 52 1.80 -10.13 -6.75
N LEU A 53 1.82 -10.43 -5.45
CA LEU A 53 0.60 -10.54 -4.64
C LEU A 53 -0.18 -9.22 -4.56
N VAL A 54 0.51 -8.11 -4.29
CA VAL A 54 -0.18 -6.80 -4.21
C VAL A 54 -0.79 -6.43 -5.56
N LYS A 55 -0.06 -6.64 -6.66
CA LYS A 55 -0.59 -6.39 -8.01
C LYS A 55 -1.83 -7.26 -8.29
N GLN A 56 -1.79 -8.53 -7.91
CA GLN A 56 -2.94 -9.44 -8.05
C GLN A 56 -4.14 -8.92 -7.26
N ASN A 57 -3.94 -8.53 -5.99
CA ASN A 57 -5.01 -8.00 -5.13
C ASN A 57 -5.62 -6.72 -5.69
N VAL A 58 -4.80 -5.78 -6.18
CA VAL A 58 -5.30 -4.54 -6.82
C VAL A 58 -6.13 -4.84 -8.08
N ILE A 59 -5.72 -5.81 -8.90
CA ILE A 59 -6.50 -6.22 -10.07
C ILE A 59 -7.86 -6.80 -9.64
N MET A 60 -7.88 -7.65 -8.62
CA MET A 60 -9.12 -8.23 -8.08
C MET A 60 -10.07 -7.15 -7.57
N ILE A 61 -9.58 -6.19 -6.77
CA ILE A 61 -10.39 -5.07 -6.25
C ILE A 61 -11.03 -4.28 -7.40
N LYS A 62 -10.25 -3.96 -8.45
CA LYS A 62 -10.78 -3.25 -9.63
C LYS A 62 -11.85 -4.04 -10.37
N GLN A 63 -11.68 -5.35 -10.49
CA GLN A 63 -12.67 -6.22 -11.12
C GLN A 63 -13.95 -6.30 -10.29
N LEU A 64 -13.84 -6.40 -8.97
CA LEU A 64 -14.97 -6.39 -8.05
C LEU A 64 -15.76 -5.07 -8.12
N ASN A 65 -15.08 -3.93 -8.14
CA ASN A 65 -15.74 -2.63 -8.30
C ASN A 65 -16.49 -2.53 -9.63
N LYS A 66 -15.87 -2.98 -10.74
CA LYS A 66 -16.54 -3.01 -12.05
C LYS A 66 -17.76 -3.94 -12.06
N LEU A 67 -17.68 -5.08 -11.36
CA LEU A 67 -18.83 -5.97 -11.20
C LEU A 67 -19.95 -5.29 -10.41
N ASN A 68 -19.62 -4.60 -9.33
CA ASN A 68 -20.59 -3.88 -8.51
C ASN A 68 -21.32 -2.79 -9.33
N GLU A 69 -20.58 -1.93 -10.04
CA GLU A 69 -21.17 -0.92 -10.93
C GLU A 69 -22.10 -1.51 -12.01
N ASN A 70 -21.76 -2.69 -12.53
CA ASN A 70 -22.60 -3.36 -13.53
C ASN A 70 -23.89 -3.90 -12.90
N ILE A 71 -23.84 -4.40 -11.67
CA ILE A 71 -25.02 -4.88 -10.94
C ILE A 71 -25.95 -3.71 -10.63
N GLU A 72 -25.42 -2.58 -10.15
CA GLU A 72 -26.20 -1.37 -9.89
C GLU A 72 -26.96 -0.91 -11.16
N LYS A 73 -26.27 -0.83 -12.30
CA LYS A 73 -26.90 -0.51 -13.60
C LYS A 73 -27.96 -1.50 -14.08
N LEU A 74 -27.91 -2.74 -13.62
CA LEU A 74 -28.92 -3.75 -13.93
C LEU A 74 -30.14 -3.64 -13.02
N LEU A 75 -29.95 -3.23 -11.77
CA LEU A 75 -31.02 -3.01 -10.80
C LEU A 75 -31.80 -1.71 -11.06
N ASP A 76 -31.15 -0.71 -11.64
CA ASP A 76 -31.78 0.57 -12.02
C ASP A 76 -32.61 0.51 -13.32
N LYS A 77 -32.85 -0.70 -13.86
CA LYS A 77 -33.69 -0.96 -15.04
C LYS A 77 -35.01 -1.61 -14.66
#